data_AF-A0A2T7TSB3-F1
#
_entry.id   AF-A0A2T7TSB3-F1
#
_cell.length_a   1.000
_cell.length_b   1.000
_cell.length_c   1.000
_cell.angle_alpha   90.00
_cell.angle_beta   90.00
_cell.angle_gamma   90.00
#
_symmetry.space_group_name_H-M   'P 1'
#
loop_
_entity.id
_entity.type
_entity.pdbx_description
1 polymer ?
#
loop_
_entity_poly.entity_id
_entity_poly.type
_entity_poly.pdbx_seq_one_letter_code
_entity_poly.pdbx_strand_id
1 'polypeptide(L)' 'MSKTVPQTAISRQLDSTMAKRRAADIQASGATSLRQVAAALNARHIKTSRRKDWAPTQVMRIMGHEKAPSGSV' A
#
# COMPACT_ATOMS: atom_id res chain seq x y z
N MET A 1 -22.63 -11.65 19.99
CA MET A 1 -22.51 -11.95 18.54
C MET A 1 -21.17 -11.40 18.04
N SER A 2 -20.11 -12.22 18.05
CA SER A 2 -18.76 -11.76 17.69
C SER A 2 -18.64 -11.62 16.18
N LYS A 3 -18.32 -10.41 15.69
CA LYS A 3 -18.03 -10.17 14.29
C LYS A 3 -16.69 -10.82 13.95
N THR A 4 -16.73 -12.06 13.43
CA THR A 4 -15.55 -12.71 12.85
C THR A 4 -15.16 -11.92 11.61
N VAL A 5 -14.12 -11.10 11.71
CA VAL A 5 -13.48 -10.53 10.53
C VAL A 5 -12.85 -11.69 9.77
N PRO A 6 -13.17 -11.92 8.48
CA PRO A 6 -12.59 -13.03 7.75
C PRO A 6 -11.06 -12.90 7.73
N GLN A 7 -10.36 -13.99 8.07
CA GLN A 7 -8.89 -14.10 8.12
C GLN A 7 -8.21 -13.54 6.83
N THR A 8 -8.90 -13.65 5.69
CA THR A 8 -8.51 -13.11 4.39
C THR A 8 -8.43 -11.58 4.36
N ALA A 9 -9.34 -10.88 5.06
CA ALA A 9 -9.33 -9.42 5.15
C ALA A 9 -8.17 -8.92 6.01
N ILE A 10 -7.85 -9.60 7.11
CA ILE A 10 -6.73 -9.28 7.99
C ILE A 10 -5.40 -9.38 7.23
N SER A 11 -5.21 -10.46 6.46
CA SER A 11 -3.98 -10.68 5.67
C SER A 11 -3.79 -9.58 4.61
N ARG A 12 -4.87 -9.22 3.89
CA ARG A 12 -4.84 -8.13 2.90
C ARG A 12 -4.56 -6.76 3.55
N GLN A 13 -5.08 -6.51 4.74
CA GLN A 13 -4.86 -5.26 5.49
C GLN A 13 -3.40 -5.12 5.94
N LEU A 14 -2.77 -6.21 6.36
CA LEU A 14 -1.36 -6.26 6.76
C LEU A 14 -0.43 -6.00 5.58
N ASP A 15 -0.69 -6.63 4.42
CA ASP A 15 0.06 -6.36 3.19
C ASP A 15 -0.03 -4.89 2.78
N SER A 16 -1.22 -4.28 2.88
CA SER A 16 -1.42 -2.87 2.55
C SER A 16 -0.68 -1.94 3.51
N THR A 17 -0.71 -2.23 4.81
CA THR A 17 -0.02 -1.42 5.83
C THR A 17 1.50 -1.49 5.66
N MET A 18 2.04 -2.69 5.40
CA MET A 18 3.47 -2.87 5.15
C MET A 18 3.91 -2.22 3.85
N ALA A 19 3.16 -2.39 2.76
CA ALA A 19 3.44 -1.75 1.49
C ALA A 19 3.49 -0.22 1.61
N LYS A 20 2.58 0.36 2.39
CA LYS A 20 2.55 1.78 2.68
C LYS A 20 3.79 2.28 3.40
N ARG A 21 4.21 1.58 4.47
CA ARG A 21 5.46 1.92 5.18
C ARG A 21 6.66 1.89 4.25
N ARG A 22 6.79 0.85 3.43
CA ARG A 22 7.87 0.73 2.45
C ARG A 22 7.85 1.84 1.40
N ALA A 23 6.67 2.24 0.95
CA ALA A 23 6.53 3.36 0.02
C ALA A 23 6.97 4.70 0.64
N ALA A 24 6.67 4.92 1.93
CA ALA A 24 7.12 6.09 2.68
C ALA A 24 8.65 6.10 2.90
N ASP A 25 9.26 4.97 3.28
CA ASP A 25 10.73 4.82 3.36
C ASP A 25 11.41 5.18 2.04
N ILE A 26 10.84 4.74 0.92
CA ILE A 26 11.36 5.01 -0.43
C ILE A 26 11.26 6.51 -0.76
N GLN A 27 10.16 7.18 -0.39
CA GLN A 27 10.05 8.64 -0.56
C GLN A 27 11.07 9.38 0.30
N ALA A 28 11.24 8.98 1.56
CA ALA A 28 12.24 9.55 2.46
C ALA A 28 13.68 9.36 1.95
N SER A 29 13.93 8.30 1.17
CA SER A 29 15.21 8.04 0.50
C SER A 29 15.45 8.89 -0.76
N GLY A 30 14.52 9.78 -1.13
CA GLY A 30 14.67 10.71 -2.26
C GLY A 30 13.84 10.38 -3.51
N ALA A 31 12.96 9.39 -3.48
CA ALA A 31 12.03 9.14 -4.59
C ALA A 31 10.90 10.19 -4.57
N THR A 32 10.92 11.15 -5.49
CA THR A 32 10.01 12.29 -5.51
C THR A 32 8.76 12.07 -6.36
N SER A 33 8.68 10.96 -7.12
CA SER A 33 7.53 10.64 -7.97
C SER A 33 6.94 9.26 -7.68
N LEU A 34 5.64 9.10 -7.89
CA LEU A 34 4.93 7.81 -7.76
C LEU A 34 5.56 6.71 -8.64
N ARG A 35 6.10 7.10 -9.80
CA ARG A 35 6.78 6.19 -10.73
C ARG A 35 8.12 5.70 -10.18
N GLN A 36 8.91 6.58 -9.58
CA GLN A 36 10.14 6.19 -8.89
C GLN A 36 9.84 5.30 -7.68
N VAL A 37 8.79 5.61 -6.92
CA VAL A 37 8.39 4.76 -5.79
C VAL A 37 7.96 3.37 -6.26
N ALA A 38 7.14 3.28 -7.31
CA ALA A 38 6.74 2.01 -7.90
C ALA A 38 7.96 1.21 -8.42
N ALA A 39 8.86 1.86 -9.15
CA ALA A 39 10.08 1.24 -9.64
C ALA A 39 10.96 0.71 -8.50
N ALA A 40 11.12 1.48 -7.42
CA ALA A 40 11.89 1.07 -6.26
C ALA A 40 11.23 -0.07 -5.47
N LEU A 41 9.89 -0.10 -5.35
CA LEU A 41 9.18 -1.23 -4.77
C LEU A 41 9.41 -2.52 -5.58
N ASN A 42 9.33 -2.41 -6.91
CA ASN A 42 9.55 -3.54 -7.81
C ASN A 42 11.01 -4.02 -7.80
N ALA A 43 11.98 -3.10 -7.81
CA ALA A 43 13.41 -3.42 -7.71
C ALA A 43 13.76 -4.10 -6.38
N ARG A 44 13.01 -3.79 -5.30
CA ARG A 44 13.13 -4.45 -3.99
C ARG A 44 12.31 -5.74 -3.89
N HIS A 45 11.73 -6.22 -5.00
CA HIS A 45 10.86 -7.40 -5.09
C HIS A 45 9.64 -7.38 -4.14
N ILE A 46 9.19 -6.19 -3.75
CA ILE A 46 8.00 -6.03 -2.92
C ILE A 46 6.79 -6.14 -3.84
N LYS A 47 6.12 -7.29 -3.80
CA LYS A 47 4.93 -7.57 -4.63
C LYS A 47 3.68 -6.98 -3.98
N THR A 48 2.69 -6.64 -4.79
CA THR A 48 1.33 -6.35 -4.28
C THR A 48 0.70 -7.60 -3.68
N SER A 49 -0.38 -7.47 -2.89
CA SER A 49 -1.12 -8.62 -2.31
C SER A 49 -1.61 -9.63 -3.37
N ARG A 50 -1.77 -9.20 -4.63
CA ARG A 50 -2.12 -10.07 -5.77
C ARG A 50 -0.89 -10.60 -6.52
N ARG A 51 0.30 -10.52 -5.92
CA ARG A 51 1.59 -10.92 -6.51
C ARG A 51 1.94 -10.23 -7.83
N LYS A 52 1.34 -9.07 -8.11
CA LYS A 52 1.66 -8.23 -9.27
C LYS A 52 2.67 -7.17 -8.90
N ASP A 53 3.39 -6.67 -9.90
CA ASP A 53 4.29 -5.53 -9.75
C ASP A 53 3.48 -4.24 -9.53
N TRP A 54 4.11 -3.26 -8.90
CA TRP A 54 3.52 -1.97 -8.57
C TRP A 54 3.42 -1.09 -9.81
N ALA A 55 2.21 -0.59 -10.06
CA ALA A 55 1.95 0.54 -10.93
C ALA A 55 1.89 1.85 -10.11
N PRO A 56 2.22 3.01 -10.70
CA PRO A 56 2.16 4.30 -10.02
C PRO A 56 0.76 4.63 -9.44
N THR A 57 -0.30 4.20 -10.13
CA THR A 57 -1.70 4.38 -9.69
C THR A 57 -2.03 3.56 -8.43
N GLN A 58 -1.38 2.41 -8.24
CA GLN A 58 -1.53 1.61 -7.01
C GLN A 58 -0.81 2.27 -5.84
N VAL A 59 0.37 2.85 -6.09
CA VAL A 59 1.13 3.64 -5.11
C VAL A 59 0.30 4.85 -4.66
N MET A 60 -0.34 5.56 -5.60
CA MET A 60 -1.24 6.67 -5.28
C MET A 60 -2.37 6.25 -4.34
N ARG A 61 -3.02 5.09 -4.59
CA ARG A 61 -4.12 4.62 -3.73
C ARG A 61 -3.68 4.32 -2.30
N ILE A 62 -2.54 3.66 -2.11
CA ILE A 62 -2.08 3.29 -0.77
C ILE A 62 -1.58 4.49 0.04
N MET A 63 -1.07 5.53 -0.64
CA MET A 63 -0.67 6.79 0.00
C MET A 63 -1.87 7.70 0.26
N GLY A 64 -2.82 7.79 -0.68
CA GLY A 64 -4.00 8.67 -0.58
C GLY A 64 -5.04 8.22 0.45
N HIS A 65 -5.01 6.97 0.88
CA HIS A 65 -5.95 6.40 1.85
C HIS A 65 -5.80 6.91 3.30
N GLU A 66 -4.91 7.86 3.58
CA GLU A 66 -4.69 8.41 4.93
C GLU A 66 -5.48 9.70 5.22
N LYS A 67 -6.13 10.30 4.21
CA LYS A 67 -6.90 11.54 4.41
C LYS A 67 -8.35 11.42 3.95
N ALA A 68 -9.09 10.58 4.66
CA ALA A 68 -10.46 10.83 5.13
C ALA A 68 -10.92 9.60 5.93
N PRO A 69 -11.51 9.74 7.14
CA PRO A 69 -12.43 8.73 7.62
C PRO A 69 -13.63 8.73 6.66
N SER A 70 -13.59 7.86 5.66
CA SER A 70 -14.75 7.52 4.84
C SER A 70 -15.78 6.86 5.77
N GLY A 71 -16.66 7.71 6.30
CA GLY A 71 -17.66 7.44 7.31
C GLY A 71 -18.37 8.73 7.73
N SER A 72 -19.09 9.34 6.79
CA SER A 72 -20.13 10.33 7.08
C SER A 72 -21.22 10.17 6.03
N VAL A 73 -22.13 9.24 6.30
CA VAL A 73 -23.56 9.30 5.95
C VAL A 73 -24.31 8.71 7.14
#